data_AF-A0A1J0GF95-F1
#
_entry.id   AF-A0A1J0GF95-F1
#
_cell.length_a   1.000
_cell.length_b   1.000
_cell.length_c   1.000
_cell.angle_alpha   90.00
_cell.angle_beta   90.00
_cell.angle_gamma   90.00
#
_symmetry.space_group_name_H-M   'P 1'
#
loop_
_entity.id
_entity.type
_entity.pdbx_description
1 polymer ?
#
loop_
_entity_poly.entity_id
_entity_poly.type
_entity_poly.pdbx_seq_one_letter_code
_entity_poly.pdbx_strand_id
1 'polypeptide(L)'
;MSNLDFRKKRAIENLLGMGSGYVLTLSKDEVKECIADVSDVDLNTTAYYELSSAKIVRKFCNEQDDYVVAELLQIFLDVYKEDSKEDDNCKKVQSIVNGLKNKNKLEKISYIALEKEENNLNDTSVILSKDNLYSPSKNVSKIFISHSSSDAPFGSAIVKLLRNLGLKKVQIVFTSEVKYGIPLDLNIFDYLKKQITDGVYILYLLSDNYYESIACLNEMGAAWVVQNQYTIVAVPGFQFSNPKLSKGAIDPKQIGFILDDQFRILEFRDNILAQFGLKVDEMDWIDYLKEYNTTISNLHINELI
;
A
#
# COMPACT_ATOMS: atom_id res chain seq x y z
N MET A 1 7.59 -11.62 -20.05
CA MET A 1 8.83 -12.41 -19.96
C MET A 1 9.82 -11.67 -19.07
N SER A 2 10.28 -12.32 -18.00
CA SER A 2 11.12 -11.65 -17.00
C SER A 2 12.53 -11.35 -17.48
N ASN A 3 13.10 -10.26 -17.00
CA ASN A 3 14.43 -9.75 -17.33
C ASN A 3 15.53 -10.41 -16.48
N LEU A 4 15.60 -11.73 -16.59
CA LEU A 4 16.61 -12.57 -15.97
C LEU A 4 17.73 -12.88 -16.97
N ASP A 5 18.86 -12.19 -16.84
CA ASP A 5 20.09 -12.55 -17.56
C ASP A 5 20.68 -13.88 -17.08
N PHE A 6 21.68 -14.39 -17.80
CA PHE A 6 22.32 -15.67 -17.49
C PHE A 6 22.87 -15.75 -16.06
N ARG A 7 23.45 -14.66 -15.52
CA ARG A 7 24.02 -14.66 -14.17
C ARG A 7 22.92 -14.73 -13.12
N LYS A 8 21.83 -13.99 -13.33
CA LYS A 8 20.66 -14.02 -12.43
C LYS A 8 20.01 -15.40 -12.42
N LYS A 9 19.81 -16.00 -13.61
CA LYS A 9 19.28 -17.37 -13.74
C LYS A 9 20.15 -18.37 -12.99
N ARG A 10 21.49 -18.28 -13.14
CA ARG A 10 22.42 -19.18 -12.43
C ARG A 10 22.41 -18.99 -10.90
N ALA A 11 22.24 -17.77 -10.41
CA ALA A 11 22.11 -17.52 -8.98
C ALA A 11 20.84 -18.16 -8.40
N ILE A 12 19.71 -18.04 -9.10
CA ILE A 12 18.45 -18.68 -8.74
C ILE A 12 18.60 -20.21 -8.76
N GLU A 13 19.16 -20.77 -9.84
CA GLU A 13 19.39 -22.21 -9.98
C GLU A 13 20.22 -22.80 -8.84
N ASN A 14 21.25 -22.08 -8.41
CA ASN A 14 22.12 -22.50 -7.33
C ASN A 14 21.42 -22.47 -5.97
N LEU A 15 20.64 -21.40 -5.68
CA LEU A 15 19.87 -21.30 -4.44
C LEU A 15 18.82 -22.41 -4.36
N LEU A 16 18.08 -22.60 -5.46
CA LEU A 16 16.96 -23.53 -5.52
C LEU A 16 17.37 -24.98 -5.77
N GLY A 17 18.66 -25.29 -5.91
CA GLY A 17 19.13 -26.67 -6.10
C GLY A 17 18.64 -27.32 -7.41
N MET A 18 18.43 -26.53 -8.47
CA MET A 18 17.69 -26.95 -9.67
C MET A 18 18.45 -27.86 -10.66
N GLY A 19 19.72 -28.14 -10.38
CA GLY A 19 20.60 -28.94 -11.25
C GLY A 19 20.16 -30.40 -11.43
N SER A 20 19.45 -30.96 -10.44
CA SER A 20 18.96 -32.35 -10.43
C SER A 20 17.52 -32.49 -10.96
N GLY A 21 16.87 -31.39 -11.34
CA GLY A 21 15.48 -31.36 -11.80
C GLY A 21 14.45 -31.05 -10.71
N TYR A 22 14.86 -31.00 -9.44
CA TYR A 22 14.07 -30.62 -8.27
C TYR A 22 14.14 -29.11 -7.99
N VAL A 23 13.36 -28.62 -7.03
CA VAL A 23 13.39 -27.24 -6.54
C VAL A 23 13.34 -27.32 -5.03
N LEU A 24 14.42 -26.94 -4.35
CA LEU A 24 14.58 -27.11 -2.90
C LEU A 24 14.29 -28.56 -2.47
N THR A 25 13.70 -28.71 -1.28
CA THR A 25 13.16 -29.94 -0.70
C THR A 25 11.71 -30.20 -1.14
N LEU A 26 11.13 -29.32 -1.97
CA LEU A 26 9.71 -29.34 -2.34
C LEU A 26 9.39 -30.48 -3.32
N SER A 27 8.23 -31.08 -3.10
CA SER A 27 7.57 -31.96 -4.05
C SER A 27 7.09 -31.19 -5.29
N LYS A 28 6.77 -31.92 -6.36
CA LYS A 28 6.27 -31.31 -7.59
C LYS A 28 4.91 -30.61 -7.39
N ASP A 29 4.09 -31.08 -6.46
CA ASP A 29 2.79 -30.48 -6.19
C ASP A 29 2.92 -29.21 -5.34
N GLU A 30 3.80 -29.18 -4.34
CA GLU A 30 4.11 -27.95 -3.59
C GLU A 30 4.67 -26.86 -4.50
N VAL A 31 5.53 -27.22 -5.47
CA VAL A 31 6.03 -26.25 -6.47
C VAL A 31 4.90 -25.69 -7.33
N LYS A 32 3.89 -26.49 -7.66
CA LYS A 32 2.71 -26.00 -8.41
C LYS A 32 1.85 -25.09 -7.54
N GLU A 33 1.70 -25.40 -6.24
CA GLU A 33 0.96 -24.58 -5.28
C GLU A 33 1.61 -23.20 -5.14
N CYS A 34 2.94 -23.13 -4.97
CA CYS A 34 3.65 -21.84 -4.95
C CYS A 34 3.45 -20.99 -6.22
N ILE A 35 3.26 -21.63 -7.38
CA ILE A 35 2.99 -20.93 -8.65
C ILE A 35 1.54 -20.46 -8.73
N ALA A 36 0.59 -21.29 -8.25
CA ALA A 36 -0.82 -20.93 -8.19
C ALA A 36 -1.06 -19.73 -7.24
N ASP A 37 -0.27 -19.61 -6.18
CA ASP A 37 -0.34 -18.47 -5.25
C ASP A 37 0.00 -17.12 -5.88
N VAL A 38 0.72 -17.10 -7.00
CA VAL A 38 1.20 -15.85 -7.63
C VAL A 38 0.66 -15.64 -9.04
N SER A 39 -0.05 -16.61 -9.60
CA SER A 39 -0.55 -16.54 -10.97
C SER A 39 -1.73 -17.47 -11.22
N ASP A 40 -2.62 -17.06 -12.14
CA ASP A 40 -3.72 -17.91 -12.65
C ASP A 40 -3.28 -18.90 -13.76
N VAL A 41 -1.98 -19.25 -13.85
CA VAL A 41 -1.48 -20.15 -14.89
C VAL A 41 -1.97 -21.59 -14.64
N ASP A 42 -2.69 -22.16 -15.62
CA ASP A 42 -3.08 -23.57 -15.56
C ASP A 42 -1.90 -24.52 -15.84
N LEU A 43 -1.33 -25.03 -14.75
CA LEU A 43 -0.21 -25.98 -14.76
C LEU A 43 -0.64 -27.44 -15.05
N ASN A 44 -1.94 -27.72 -15.18
CA ASN A 44 -2.46 -29.04 -15.55
C ASN A 44 -2.55 -29.25 -17.06
N THR A 45 -2.18 -28.25 -17.85
CA THR A 45 -2.03 -28.38 -19.30
C THR A 45 -0.89 -29.33 -19.68
N THR A 46 -1.02 -29.98 -20.84
CA THR A 46 0.02 -30.87 -21.41
C THR A 46 1.38 -30.18 -21.57
N ALA A 47 1.41 -28.84 -21.61
CA ALA A 47 2.61 -28.02 -21.72
C ALA A 47 3.48 -27.99 -20.45
N TYR A 48 2.95 -28.37 -19.29
CA TYR A 48 3.63 -28.34 -17.98
C TYR A 48 3.62 -29.69 -17.27
N TYR A 49 2.62 -30.54 -17.56
CA TYR A 49 2.39 -31.80 -16.86
C TYR A 49 3.60 -32.76 -16.86
N GLU A 50 4.32 -32.90 -17.98
CA GLU A 50 5.46 -33.82 -18.11
C GLU A 50 6.81 -33.23 -17.64
N LEU A 51 6.84 -31.96 -17.25
CA LEU A 51 8.09 -31.28 -16.87
C LEU A 51 8.50 -31.62 -15.43
N SER A 52 9.81 -31.62 -15.16
CA SER A 52 10.32 -31.66 -13.78
C SER A 52 10.04 -30.33 -13.09
N SER A 53 10.04 -30.29 -11.75
CA SER A 53 9.82 -29.05 -10.99
C SER A 53 10.74 -27.91 -11.45
N ALA A 54 12.03 -28.20 -11.65
CA ALA A 54 12.97 -27.20 -12.16
C ALA A 54 12.63 -26.73 -13.58
N LYS A 55 12.15 -27.62 -14.46
CA LYS A 55 11.73 -27.24 -15.81
C LYS A 55 10.47 -26.37 -15.79
N ILE A 56 9.53 -26.64 -14.87
CA ILE A 56 8.35 -25.82 -14.64
C ILE A 56 8.77 -24.40 -14.23
N VAL A 57 9.59 -24.27 -13.18
CA VAL A 57 10.06 -22.96 -12.69
C VAL A 57 10.84 -22.20 -13.78
N ARG A 58 11.73 -22.86 -14.53
CA ARG A 58 12.44 -22.22 -15.66
C ARG A 58 11.48 -21.68 -16.71
N LYS A 59 10.48 -22.49 -17.10
CA LYS A 59 9.50 -22.13 -18.11
C LYS A 59 8.64 -20.97 -17.63
N PHE A 60 8.13 -21.05 -16.40
CA PHE A 60 7.38 -20.00 -15.74
C PHE A 60 8.16 -18.68 -15.71
N CYS A 61 9.40 -18.69 -15.22
CA CYS A 61 10.24 -17.50 -15.17
C CYS A 61 10.49 -16.89 -16.56
N ASN A 62 10.56 -17.69 -17.61
CA ASN A 62 10.70 -17.17 -18.96
C ASN A 62 9.39 -16.56 -19.49
N GLU A 63 8.24 -17.17 -19.22
CA GLU A 63 6.95 -16.74 -19.79
C GLU A 63 6.35 -15.54 -19.05
N GLN A 64 6.41 -15.53 -17.72
CA GLN A 64 5.78 -14.51 -16.88
C GLN A 64 6.55 -13.20 -16.81
N ASP A 65 5.90 -12.13 -16.33
CA ASP A 65 6.52 -10.81 -16.14
C ASP A 65 7.40 -10.72 -14.88
N ASP A 66 8.15 -9.63 -14.76
CA ASP A 66 9.10 -9.40 -13.67
C ASP A 66 8.45 -9.43 -12.27
N TYR A 67 7.18 -9.03 -12.13
CA TYR A 67 6.51 -8.91 -10.84
C TYR A 67 6.06 -10.29 -10.38
N VAL A 68 5.36 -11.03 -11.24
CA VAL A 68 4.91 -12.39 -10.96
C VAL A 68 6.09 -13.31 -10.65
N VAL A 69 7.18 -13.18 -11.41
CA VAL A 69 8.42 -13.94 -11.15
C VAL A 69 9.08 -13.52 -9.84
N ALA A 70 9.04 -12.25 -9.47
CA ALA A 70 9.58 -11.78 -8.20
C ALA A 70 8.78 -12.30 -6.99
N GLU A 71 7.46 -12.36 -7.08
CA GLU A 71 6.61 -12.95 -6.03
C GLU A 71 6.91 -14.45 -5.87
N LEU A 72 7.01 -15.21 -6.97
CA LEU A 72 7.36 -16.64 -6.89
C LEU A 72 8.73 -16.86 -6.22
N LEU A 73 9.73 -16.08 -6.61
CA LEU A 73 11.07 -16.18 -6.04
C LEU A 73 11.11 -15.75 -4.56
N GLN A 74 10.22 -14.85 -4.14
CA GLN A 74 10.08 -14.48 -2.74
C GLN A 74 9.54 -15.66 -1.91
N ILE A 75 8.52 -16.36 -2.40
CA ILE A 75 7.99 -17.58 -1.75
C ILE A 75 9.11 -18.61 -1.58
N PHE A 76 9.88 -18.90 -2.63
CA PHE A 76 10.98 -19.86 -2.52
C PHE A 76 12.12 -19.41 -1.61
N LEU A 77 12.39 -18.10 -1.52
CA LEU A 77 13.36 -17.57 -0.56
C LEU A 77 12.89 -17.78 0.89
N ASP A 78 11.60 -17.63 1.15
CA ASP A 78 11.05 -17.80 2.49
C ASP A 78 11.09 -19.28 2.89
N VAL A 79 10.71 -20.19 1.99
CA VAL A 79 10.91 -21.65 2.18
C VAL A 79 12.38 -22.01 2.43
N TYR A 80 13.30 -21.46 1.62
CA TYR A 80 14.73 -21.72 1.81
C TYR A 80 15.24 -21.27 3.19
N LYS A 81 14.76 -20.13 3.70
CA LYS A 81 15.14 -19.59 5.02
C LYS A 81 14.55 -20.37 6.19
N GLU A 82 13.44 -21.07 5.99
CA GLU A 82 12.90 -21.98 7.00
C GLU A 82 13.78 -23.22 7.18
N ASP A 83 14.27 -23.77 6.07
CA ASP A 83 15.11 -24.98 6.05
C ASP A 83 16.61 -24.70 6.29
N SER A 84 17.07 -23.46 6.07
CA SER A 84 18.49 -23.09 6.09
C SER A 84 18.73 -21.69 6.66
N LYS A 85 19.90 -21.49 7.29
CA LYS A 85 20.31 -20.15 7.76
C LYS A 85 20.58 -19.22 6.58
N GLU A 86 20.23 -17.95 6.72
CA GLU A 86 20.50 -16.92 5.72
C GLU A 86 21.99 -16.89 5.32
N ASP A 87 22.25 -17.07 4.02
CA ASP A 87 23.59 -17.13 3.44
C ASP A 87 23.78 -16.12 2.29
N ASP A 88 24.98 -16.09 1.70
CA ASP A 88 25.30 -15.18 0.60
C ASP A 88 24.49 -15.47 -0.68
N ASN A 89 23.98 -16.69 -0.87
CA ASN A 89 23.15 -17.03 -2.01
C ASN A 89 21.75 -16.44 -1.84
N CYS A 90 21.19 -16.52 -0.63
CA CYS A 90 19.93 -15.90 -0.26
C CYS A 90 19.97 -14.39 -0.50
N LYS A 91 21.02 -13.69 -0.03
CA LYS A 91 21.19 -12.24 -0.26
C LYS A 91 21.28 -11.87 -1.73
N LYS A 92 21.98 -12.66 -2.54
CA LYS A 92 22.08 -12.44 -3.99
C LYS A 92 20.73 -12.57 -4.67
N VAL A 93 19.96 -13.62 -4.35
CA VAL A 93 18.64 -13.83 -4.95
C VAL A 93 17.64 -12.80 -4.43
N GLN A 94 17.69 -12.41 -3.15
CA GLN A 94 16.88 -11.31 -2.62
C GLN A 94 17.15 -9.99 -3.36
N SER A 95 18.41 -9.70 -3.71
CA SER A 95 18.75 -8.54 -4.55
C SER A 95 18.17 -8.63 -5.96
N ILE A 96 18.08 -9.84 -6.53
CA ILE A 96 17.45 -10.07 -7.84
C ILE A 96 15.95 -9.81 -7.75
N VAL A 97 15.27 -10.37 -6.74
CA VAL A 97 13.84 -10.15 -6.47
C VAL A 97 13.53 -8.67 -6.36
N ASN A 98 14.30 -7.94 -5.55
CA ASN A 98 14.14 -6.49 -5.39
C ASN A 98 14.34 -5.75 -6.73
N GLY A 99 15.32 -6.17 -7.53
CA GLY A 99 15.58 -5.61 -8.85
C GLY A 99 14.43 -5.81 -9.84
N LEU A 100 13.81 -7.00 -9.85
CA LEU A 100 12.66 -7.30 -10.70
C LEU A 100 11.42 -6.47 -10.28
N LYS A 101 11.14 -6.38 -8.98
CA LYS A 101 10.07 -5.51 -8.45
C LYS A 101 10.28 -4.04 -8.83
N ASN A 102 11.52 -3.56 -8.77
CA ASN A 102 11.88 -2.18 -9.11
C ASN A 102 11.80 -1.89 -10.61
N LYS A 103 12.07 -2.86 -11.49
CA LYS A 103 12.00 -2.64 -12.94
C LYS A 103 10.55 -2.46 -13.42
N ASN A 104 9.61 -3.23 -12.87
CA ASN A 104 8.19 -3.03 -13.14
C ASN A 104 7.70 -1.63 -12.72
N LYS A 105 8.27 -1.09 -11.64
CA LYS A 105 8.03 0.29 -11.20
C LYS A 105 8.60 1.31 -12.20
N LEU A 106 9.80 1.08 -12.76
CA LEU A 106 10.39 1.94 -13.79
C LEU A 106 9.63 1.89 -15.11
N GLU A 107 9.13 0.72 -15.52
CA GLU A 107 8.30 0.58 -16.73
C GLU A 107 6.94 1.30 -16.57
N LYS A 108 6.29 1.17 -15.40
CA LYS A 108 5.09 1.98 -15.06
C LYS A 108 5.38 3.48 -15.05
N ILE A 109 6.52 3.91 -14.50
CA ILE A 109 6.95 5.32 -14.53
C ILE A 109 7.21 5.79 -15.97
N SER A 110 7.81 4.98 -16.81
CA SER A 110 8.06 5.33 -18.22
C SER A 110 6.77 5.43 -19.02
N TYR A 111 5.78 4.56 -18.75
CA TYR A 111 4.45 4.65 -19.34
C TYR A 111 3.73 5.94 -18.92
N ILE A 112 3.77 6.27 -17.62
CA ILE A 112 3.22 7.52 -17.08
C ILE A 112 3.95 8.76 -17.65
N ALA A 113 5.26 8.67 -17.89
CA ALA A 113 6.04 9.76 -18.49
C ALA A 113 5.67 9.98 -19.97
N LEU A 114 5.47 8.90 -20.74
CA LEU A 114 5.05 8.95 -22.13
C LEU A 114 3.62 9.50 -22.27
N GLU A 115 2.69 9.07 -21.40
CA GLU A 115 1.32 9.64 -21.35
C GLU A 115 1.31 11.12 -20.95
N LYS A 116 2.31 11.59 -20.20
CA LYS A 116 2.45 13.01 -19.82
C LYS A 116 3.05 13.87 -20.92
N GLU A 117 3.95 13.32 -21.74
CA GLU A 117 4.47 14.02 -22.94
C GLU A 117 3.36 14.26 -23.97
N GLU A 118 2.40 13.33 -24.13
CA GLU A 118 1.21 13.55 -24.97
C GLU A 118 0.25 14.62 -24.39
N ASN A 119 0.27 14.83 -23.07
CA ASN A 119 -0.68 15.72 -22.37
C ASN A 119 -0.08 17.07 -21.90
N ASN A 120 1.15 17.41 -22.31
CA ASN A 120 1.76 18.75 -22.17
C ASN A 120 1.75 19.37 -20.75
N LEU A 121 1.92 18.54 -19.72
CA LEU A 121 2.02 18.98 -18.32
C LEU A 121 3.49 19.08 -17.88
N ASN A 122 4.05 20.28 -17.95
CA ASN A 122 5.40 20.59 -17.48
C ASN A 122 5.38 20.91 -15.98
N ASP A 123 5.71 19.93 -15.14
CA ASP A 123 6.34 20.23 -13.84
C ASP A 123 7.21 19.06 -13.37
N THR A 124 8.52 19.23 -13.55
CA THR A 124 9.55 18.26 -13.20
C THR A 124 10.05 18.54 -11.78
N SER A 125 9.66 17.71 -10.83
CA SER A 125 10.42 17.49 -9.59
C SER A 125 10.44 16.01 -9.21
N VAL A 126 11.18 15.22 -9.99
CA VAL A 126 11.58 13.86 -9.59
C VAL A 126 12.90 14.00 -8.83
N ILE A 127 12.86 13.93 -7.50
CA ILE A 127 14.04 13.63 -6.67
C ILE A 127 13.73 12.40 -5.81
N LEU A 128 14.52 11.38 -6.09
CA LEU A 128 14.58 10.06 -5.47
C LEU A 128 15.07 10.11 -4.02
N SER A 129 14.41 9.36 -3.14
CA SER A 129 15.04 8.55 -2.07
C SER A 129 13.98 7.69 -1.38
N LYS A 130 13.89 6.40 -1.76
CA LYS A 130 13.02 5.39 -1.12
C LYS A 130 13.81 4.18 -0.60
N ASP A 131 15.09 4.36 -0.27
CA ASP A 131 15.89 3.33 0.41
C ASP A 131 15.63 3.25 1.92
N ASN A 132 14.48 3.72 2.43
CA ASN A 132 14.18 3.58 3.86
C ASN A 132 12.72 3.62 4.31
N LEU A 133 11.77 3.01 3.60
CA LEU A 133 10.39 2.87 4.12
C LEU A 133 9.79 1.51 3.76
N TYR A 134 10.32 0.45 4.39
CA TYR A 134 9.54 -0.62 5.01
C TYR A 134 10.49 -1.40 5.95
N SER A 135 11.05 -0.68 6.91
CA SER A 135 11.31 -1.30 8.21
C SER A 135 9.95 -1.54 8.86
N PRO A 136 9.69 -2.69 9.51
CA PRO A 136 8.47 -2.89 10.29
C PRO A 136 8.50 -1.84 11.42
N SER A 137 7.86 -0.71 11.18
CA SER A 137 7.98 0.49 12.02
C SER A 137 6.72 0.61 12.86
N LYS A 138 6.87 0.26 14.15
CA LYS A 138 5.89 0.33 15.23
C LYS A 138 4.58 -0.44 14.99
N ASN A 139 4.13 -1.17 16.02
CA ASN A 139 2.81 -1.81 16.03
C ASN A 139 1.72 -0.72 15.97
N VAL A 140 1.32 -0.34 14.75
CA VAL A 140 0.18 0.55 14.55
C VAL A 140 -1.07 -0.17 15.00
N SER A 141 -1.72 0.39 16.02
CA SER A 141 -2.87 -0.25 16.66
C SER A 141 -4.20 0.38 16.24
N LYS A 142 -4.18 1.65 15.80
CA LYS A 142 -5.37 2.43 15.47
C LYS A 142 -5.10 3.46 14.38
N ILE A 143 -6.17 3.87 13.71
CA ILE A 143 -6.22 5.03 12.82
C ILE A 143 -6.95 6.18 13.52
N PHE A 144 -6.38 7.38 13.48
CA PHE A 144 -7.04 8.62 13.88
C PHE A 144 -7.29 9.49 12.66
N ILE A 145 -8.54 9.93 12.47
CA ILE A 145 -8.94 10.80 11.35
C ILE A 145 -9.06 12.22 11.87
N SER A 146 -8.01 13.03 11.67
CA SER A 146 -8.03 14.45 11.97
C SER A 146 -8.68 15.19 10.81
N HIS A 147 -9.76 15.91 11.09
CA HIS A 147 -10.61 16.57 10.08
C HIS A 147 -11.31 17.78 10.69
N SER A 148 -11.80 18.71 9.87
CA SER A 148 -12.75 19.72 10.32
C SER A 148 -14.13 19.10 10.52
N SER A 149 -14.88 19.54 11.55
CA SER A 149 -16.27 19.07 11.75
C SER A 149 -17.18 19.36 10.55
N SER A 150 -16.87 20.40 9.76
CA SER A 150 -17.59 20.71 8.52
C SER A 150 -17.39 19.64 7.44
N ASP A 151 -16.26 18.93 7.47
CA ASP A 151 -15.91 17.89 6.50
C ASP A 151 -16.23 16.48 7.06
N ALA A 152 -17.01 16.40 8.15
CA ALA A 152 -17.44 15.15 8.74
C ALA A 152 -18.04 14.15 7.74
N PRO A 153 -18.86 14.56 6.74
CA PRO A 153 -19.38 13.64 5.74
C PRO A 153 -18.28 12.89 4.94
N PHE A 154 -17.19 13.56 4.60
CA PHE A 154 -16.04 12.93 3.93
C PHE A 154 -15.30 11.99 4.89
N GLY A 155 -15.11 12.41 6.14
CA GLY A 155 -14.55 11.55 7.19
C GLY A 155 -15.37 10.27 7.39
N SER A 156 -16.70 10.37 7.41
CA SER A 156 -17.61 9.23 7.49
C SER A 156 -17.47 8.26 6.31
N ALA A 157 -17.25 8.77 5.09
CA ALA A 157 -16.99 7.94 3.92
C ALA A 157 -15.69 7.14 4.07
N ILE A 158 -14.61 7.77 4.57
CA ILE A 158 -13.34 7.11 4.87
C ILE A 158 -13.53 6.04 5.95
N VAL A 159 -14.23 6.37 7.04
CA VAL A 159 -14.52 5.40 8.12
C VAL A 159 -15.24 4.18 7.57
N LYS A 160 -16.25 4.38 6.73
CA LYS A 160 -16.99 3.27 6.12
C LYS A 160 -16.09 2.40 5.25
N LEU A 161 -15.25 3.00 4.42
CA LEU A 161 -14.26 2.28 3.61
C LEU A 161 -13.31 1.44 4.49
N LEU A 162 -12.74 2.04 5.53
CA LEU A 162 -11.84 1.35 6.47
C LEU A 162 -12.54 0.17 7.18
N ARG A 163 -13.81 0.33 7.53
CA ARG A 163 -14.62 -0.73 8.14
C ARG A 163 -14.88 -1.87 7.16
N ASN A 164 -15.14 -1.56 5.89
CA ASN A 164 -15.31 -2.53 4.82
C ASN A 164 -14.01 -3.30 4.53
N LEU A 165 -12.85 -2.65 4.68
CA LEU A 165 -11.53 -3.31 4.63
C LEU A 165 -11.21 -4.21 5.83
N GLY A 166 -12.07 -4.22 6.86
CA GLY A 166 -11.96 -5.12 8.01
C GLY A 166 -11.40 -4.50 9.29
N LEU A 167 -11.07 -3.20 9.33
CA LEU A 167 -10.64 -2.56 10.57
C LEU A 167 -11.77 -2.58 11.60
N LYS A 168 -11.47 -2.96 12.85
CA LYS A 168 -12.45 -2.95 13.96
C LYS A 168 -12.79 -1.53 14.39
N LYS A 169 -14.00 -1.34 14.92
CA LYS A 169 -14.44 -0.05 15.50
C LYS A 169 -13.43 0.53 16.50
N VAL A 170 -12.87 -0.33 17.37
CA VAL A 170 -11.88 0.06 18.38
C VAL A 170 -10.53 0.51 17.80
N GLN A 171 -10.29 0.24 16.51
CA GLN A 171 -9.11 0.63 15.77
C GLN A 171 -9.31 1.95 14.99
N ILE A 172 -10.47 2.60 15.09
CA ILE A 172 -10.76 3.85 14.40
C ILE A 172 -11.18 4.90 15.42
N VAL A 173 -10.50 6.04 15.41
CA VAL A 173 -10.85 7.21 16.20
C VAL A 173 -11.36 8.29 15.23
N PHE A 174 -12.66 8.58 15.34
CA PHE A 174 -13.36 9.57 14.53
C PHE A 174 -14.40 10.29 15.39
N THR A 175 -14.15 11.56 15.72
CA THR A 175 -14.88 12.29 16.77
C THR A 175 -16.20 12.90 16.31
N SER A 176 -16.44 13.04 15.00
CA SER A 176 -17.69 13.63 14.48
C SER A 176 -18.86 12.65 14.43
N GLU A 177 -18.66 11.38 14.78
CA GLU A 177 -19.74 10.39 14.91
C GLU A 177 -19.82 9.84 16.33
N VAL A 178 -20.99 9.96 16.97
CA VAL A 178 -21.24 9.47 18.34
C VAL A 178 -20.85 8.01 18.53
N LYS A 179 -21.07 7.17 17.50
CA LYS A 179 -20.71 5.75 17.56
C LYS A 179 -19.19 5.54 17.67
N TYR A 180 -18.34 6.40 17.12
CA TYR A 180 -16.86 6.34 17.26
C TYR A 180 -16.32 7.35 18.28
N GLY A 181 -17.23 8.12 18.88
CA GLY A 181 -16.95 9.29 19.67
C GLY A 181 -16.57 9.01 21.12
N ILE A 182 -16.45 10.12 21.81
CA ILE A 182 -15.89 10.25 23.15
C ILE A 182 -16.91 9.76 24.18
N PRO A 183 -16.52 8.93 25.16
CA PRO A 183 -17.38 8.59 26.29
C PRO A 183 -18.00 9.84 26.94
N LEU A 184 -19.21 9.69 27.50
CA LEU A 184 -19.87 10.74 28.25
C LEU A 184 -18.94 11.27 29.36
N ASP A 185 -19.09 12.56 29.68
CA ASP A 185 -18.39 13.25 30.77
C ASP A 185 -16.86 13.44 30.60
N LEU A 186 -16.32 13.21 29.39
CA LEU A 186 -14.92 13.50 29.06
C LEU A 186 -14.76 14.79 28.24
N ASN A 187 -13.74 15.57 28.55
CA ASN A 187 -13.32 16.69 27.70
C ASN A 187 -12.72 16.16 26.39
N ILE A 188 -13.14 16.73 25.27
CA ILE A 188 -12.70 16.31 23.92
C ILE A 188 -11.19 16.39 23.73
N PHE A 189 -10.55 17.46 24.20
CA PHE A 189 -9.11 17.65 24.04
C PHE A 189 -8.31 16.68 24.90
N ASP A 190 -8.79 16.38 26.12
CA ASP A 190 -8.13 15.41 27.00
C ASP A 190 -8.28 13.97 26.49
N TYR A 191 -9.44 13.65 25.91
CA TYR A 191 -9.65 12.37 25.23
C TYR A 191 -8.74 12.24 24.01
N LEU A 192 -8.68 13.26 23.15
CA LEU A 192 -7.85 13.27 21.95
C LEU A 192 -6.37 13.15 22.28
N LYS A 193 -5.86 13.88 23.27
CA LYS A 193 -4.46 13.73 23.76
C LYS A 193 -4.15 12.31 24.21
N LYS A 194 -5.10 11.60 24.82
CA LYS A 194 -4.95 10.19 25.23
C LYS A 194 -5.06 9.22 24.06
N GLN A 195 -5.65 9.61 22.94
CA GLN A 195 -5.72 8.78 21.72
C GLN A 195 -4.53 9.04 20.78
N ILE A 196 -3.92 10.23 20.80
CA ILE A 196 -2.71 10.56 20.03
C ILE A 196 -1.47 10.10 20.81
N THR A 197 -1.34 8.79 20.95
CA THR A 197 -0.17 8.13 21.55
C THR A 197 0.73 7.55 20.47
N ASP A 198 1.86 6.98 20.89
CA ASP A 198 2.73 6.24 19.99
C ASP A 198 2.00 5.05 19.33
N GLY A 199 2.30 4.78 18.06
CA GLY A 199 1.69 3.67 17.30
C GLY A 199 0.27 3.96 16.79
N VAL A 200 -0.07 5.23 16.55
CA VAL A 200 -1.32 5.66 15.92
C VAL A 200 -1.03 6.13 14.51
N TYR A 201 -1.81 5.67 13.54
CA TYR A 201 -1.72 6.12 12.16
C TYR A 201 -2.68 7.27 11.92
N ILE A 202 -2.20 8.41 11.44
CA ILE A 202 -3.02 9.62 11.35
C ILE A 202 -3.42 9.87 9.90
N LEU A 203 -4.70 10.05 9.65
CA LEU A 203 -5.22 10.57 8.39
C LEU A 203 -5.54 12.05 8.59
N TYR A 204 -4.77 12.93 7.97
CA TYR A 204 -5.09 14.35 7.90
C TYR A 204 -6.02 14.57 6.73
N LEU A 205 -7.31 14.76 6.99
CA LEU A 205 -8.31 15.11 5.99
C LEU A 205 -8.34 16.63 5.81
N LEU A 206 -7.60 17.09 4.81
CA LEU A 206 -7.37 18.50 4.52
C LEU A 206 -8.46 19.08 3.62
N SER A 207 -8.83 20.31 3.97
CA SER A 207 -9.76 21.18 3.28
C SER A 207 -9.43 22.63 3.67
N ASP A 208 -10.08 23.62 3.07
CA ASP A 208 -9.95 25.00 3.57
C ASP A 208 -10.53 25.14 4.99
N ASN A 209 -11.63 24.43 5.29
CA ASN A 209 -12.22 24.37 6.63
C ASN A 209 -11.24 23.82 7.69
N TYR A 210 -10.39 22.87 7.30
CA TYR A 210 -9.37 22.30 8.18
C TYR A 210 -8.37 23.36 8.64
N TYR A 211 -7.86 24.16 7.70
CA TYR A 211 -6.88 25.21 7.98
C TYR A 211 -7.47 26.45 8.66
N GLU A 212 -8.80 26.60 8.66
CA GLU A 212 -9.50 27.65 9.40
C GLU A 212 -9.86 27.22 10.83
N SER A 213 -9.85 25.92 11.11
CA SER A 213 -10.11 25.37 12.44
C SER A 213 -8.87 25.40 13.33
N ILE A 214 -8.88 26.32 14.31
CA ILE A 214 -7.85 26.39 15.36
C ILE A 214 -7.69 25.05 16.09
N ALA A 215 -8.80 24.33 16.32
CA ALA A 215 -8.77 23.03 16.96
C ALA A 215 -8.00 21.99 16.13
N CYS A 216 -8.26 21.91 14.82
CA CYS A 216 -7.56 20.99 13.91
C CYS A 216 -6.06 21.29 13.84
N LEU A 217 -5.68 22.57 13.79
CA LEU A 217 -4.27 22.98 13.79
C LEU A 217 -3.56 22.59 15.10
N ASN A 218 -4.26 22.70 16.24
CA ASN A 218 -3.72 22.27 17.53
C ASN A 218 -3.57 20.74 17.61
N GLU A 219 -4.51 19.97 17.05
CA GLU A 219 -4.42 18.51 16.94
C GLU A 219 -3.22 18.09 16.08
N MET A 220 -3.07 18.70 14.90
CA MET A 220 -1.95 18.49 13.98
C MET A 220 -0.60 18.77 14.67
N GLY A 221 -0.51 19.84 15.45
CA GLY A 221 0.69 20.16 16.22
C GLY A 221 1.02 19.12 17.30
N ALA A 222 0.00 18.62 18.02
CA ALA A 222 0.19 17.58 19.05
C ALA A 222 0.63 16.24 18.44
N ALA A 223 0.04 15.86 17.31
CA ALA A 223 0.38 14.66 16.56
C ALA A 223 1.83 14.64 16.02
N TRP A 224 2.32 15.80 15.56
CA TRP A 224 3.68 15.94 15.05
C TRP A 224 4.74 15.66 16.13
N VAL A 225 4.50 16.07 17.38
CA VAL A 225 5.42 15.84 18.50
C VAL A 225 5.63 14.36 18.80
N VAL A 226 4.60 13.52 18.58
CA VAL A 226 4.62 12.08 18.88
C VAL A 226 5.28 11.27 17.74
N GLN A 227 5.62 11.92 16.61
CA GLN A 227 6.25 11.30 15.44
C GLN A 227 5.48 10.09 14.89
N ASN A 228 4.15 10.19 14.87
CA ASN A 228 3.28 9.15 14.35
C ASN A 228 3.35 9.06 12.82
N GLN A 229 3.12 7.86 12.27
CA GLN A 229 2.92 7.69 10.82
C GLN A 229 1.64 8.39 10.40
N TYR A 230 1.64 9.01 9.23
CA TYR A 230 0.45 9.70 8.73
C TYR A 230 0.31 9.63 7.20
N THR A 231 -0.92 9.85 6.73
CA THR A 231 -1.25 10.10 5.33
C THR A 231 -2.01 11.41 5.22
N ILE A 232 -1.68 12.18 4.20
CA ILE A 232 -2.40 13.38 3.83
C ILE A 232 -3.48 12.99 2.84
N VAL A 233 -4.73 13.28 3.18
CA VAL A 233 -5.91 13.03 2.36
C VAL A 233 -6.61 14.37 2.17
N ALA A 234 -6.99 14.73 0.96
CA ALA A 234 -7.63 16.00 0.67
C ALA A 234 -9.07 15.79 0.19
N VAL A 235 -9.98 16.68 0.57
CA VAL A 235 -11.33 16.71 -0.01
C VAL A 235 -11.26 17.09 -1.49
N PRO A 236 -12.21 16.63 -2.32
CA PRO A 236 -12.29 17.04 -3.73
C PRO A 236 -12.22 18.56 -3.90
N GLY A 237 -11.48 19.03 -4.91
CA GLY A 237 -11.29 20.45 -5.17
C GLY A 237 -10.23 21.16 -4.31
N PHE A 238 -9.71 20.54 -3.24
CA PHE A 238 -8.64 21.13 -2.44
C PHE A 238 -7.31 21.15 -3.21
N GLN A 239 -6.63 22.31 -3.19
CA GLN A 239 -5.37 22.51 -3.89
C GLN A 239 -4.18 22.33 -2.96
N PHE A 240 -3.32 21.36 -3.23
CA PHE A 240 -2.06 21.17 -2.47
C PHE A 240 -1.06 22.33 -2.63
N SER A 241 -1.27 23.22 -3.60
CA SER A 241 -0.54 24.49 -3.73
C SER A 241 -0.94 25.53 -2.67
N ASN A 242 -1.92 25.23 -1.81
CA ASN A 242 -2.39 26.12 -0.75
C ASN A 242 -1.20 26.55 0.15
N PRO A 243 -0.88 27.85 0.22
CA PRO A 243 0.25 28.34 1.02
C PRO A 243 0.15 28.03 2.52
N LYS A 244 -1.03 27.68 3.02
CA LYS A 244 -1.24 27.24 4.41
C LYS A 244 -0.63 25.85 4.66
N LEU A 245 -0.56 24.98 3.64
CA LEU A 245 0.07 23.66 3.71
C LEU A 245 1.59 23.78 3.87
N SER A 246 2.24 24.59 3.03
CA SER A 246 3.71 24.77 3.04
C SER A 246 4.25 25.51 4.28
N LYS A 247 3.37 26.18 5.03
CA LYS A 247 3.68 26.84 6.30
C LYS A 247 3.27 26.03 7.54
N GLY A 248 2.65 24.86 7.35
CA GLY A 248 2.12 24.01 8.41
C GLY A 248 3.14 23.02 8.98
N ALA A 249 2.68 22.16 9.90
CA ALA A 249 3.49 21.09 10.51
C ALA A 249 3.57 19.82 9.64
N ILE A 250 2.85 19.79 8.52
CA ILE A 250 2.87 18.70 7.54
C ILE A 250 4.04 18.92 6.59
N ASP A 251 4.83 17.87 6.33
CA ASP A 251 5.89 17.94 5.32
C ASP A 251 5.25 18.11 3.92
N PRO A 252 5.42 19.27 3.24
CA PRO A 252 4.85 19.48 1.91
C PRO A 252 5.47 18.56 0.85
N LYS A 253 6.58 17.88 1.16
CA LYS A 253 7.19 16.87 0.28
C LYS A 253 6.55 15.50 0.42
N GLN A 254 5.72 15.28 1.43
CA GLN A 254 4.99 14.03 1.57
C GLN A 254 3.79 14.01 0.63
N ILE A 255 3.73 12.99 -0.21
CA ILE A 255 2.68 12.83 -1.20
C ILE A 255 1.37 12.43 -0.49
N GLY A 256 0.36 13.29 -0.63
CA GLY A 256 -1.03 12.98 -0.29
C GLY A 256 -1.86 12.61 -1.52
N PHE A 257 -3.16 12.42 -1.32
CA PHE A 257 -4.09 12.20 -2.41
C PHE A 257 -5.44 12.89 -2.17
N ILE A 258 -6.20 13.10 -3.25
CA ILE A 258 -7.56 13.65 -3.20
C ILE A 258 -8.55 12.48 -3.16
N LEU A 259 -9.62 12.57 -2.37
CA LEU A 259 -10.56 11.47 -2.14
C LEU A 259 -11.20 10.89 -3.41
N ASP A 260 -11.27 11.65 -4.51
CA ASP A 260 -11.79 11.22 -5.82
C ASP A 260 -10.72 10.68 -6.79
N ASP A 261 -9.45 10.58 -6.35
CA ASP A 261 -8.38 9.94 -7.11
C ASP A 261 -8.47 8.40 -6.99
N GLN A 262 -8.99 7.78 -8.05
CA GLN A 262 -9.20 6.33 -8.12
C GLN A 262 -7.92 5.49 -8.06
N PHE A 263 -6.78 6.03 -8.47
CA PHE A 263 -5.51 5.29 -8.40
C PHE A 263 -4.95 5.36 -6.98
N ARG A 264 -5.02 6.53 -6.36
CA ARG A 264 -4.50 6.71 -5.00
C ARG A 264 -5.33 6.01 -3.94
N ILE A 265 -6.64 5.86 -4.15
CA ILE A 265 -7.47 5.08 -3.21
C ILE A 265 -7.10 3.59 -3.23
N LEU A 266 -6.63 3.05 -4.36
CA LEU A 266 -6.08 1.69 -4.46
C LEU A 266 -4.75 1.58 -3.70
N GLU A 267 -3.84 2.55 -3.87
CA GLU A 267 -2.60 2.58 -3.09
C GLU A 267 -2.90 2.70 -1.58
N PHE A 268 -3.89 3.51 -1.21
CA PHE A 268 -4.34 3.66 0.17
C PHE A 268 -4.88 2.34 0.73
N ARG A 269 -5.74 1.62 -0.02
CA ARG A 269 -6.21 0.28 0.33
C ARG A 269 -5.05 -0.64 0.67
N ASP A 270 -4.08 -0.78 -0.24
CA ASP A 270 -2.96 -1.71 -0.08
C ASP A 270 -2.12 -1.38 1.16
N ASN A 271 -1.88 -0.09 1.39
CA ASN A 271 -1.17 0.38 2.58
C ASN A 271 -1.92 0.00 3.86
N ILE A 272 -3.24 0.21 3.91
CA ILE A 272 -4.05 -0.14 5.07
C ILE A 272 -4.08 -1.66 5.29
N LEU A 273 -4.25 -2.46 4.24
CA LEU A 273 -4.26 -3.92 4.35
C LEU A 273 -2.91 -4.43 4.90
N ALA A 274 -1.79 -3.95 4.36
CA ALA A 274 -0.46 -4.31 4.81
C ALA A 274 -0.20 -3.87 6.26
N GLN A 275 -0.52 -2.62 6.60
CA GLN A 275 -0.24 -2.04 7.93
C GLN A 275 -1.01 -2.75 9.04
N PHE A 276 -2.22 -3.24 8.76
CA PHE A 276 -3.09 -3.88 9.75
C PHE A 276 -3.18 -5.41 9.61
N GLY A 277 -2.45 -6.01 8.66
CA GLY A 277 -2.48 -7.45 8.40
C GLY A 277 -3.87 -7.96 7.99
N LEU A 278 -4.58 -7.18 7.18
CA LEU A 278 -5.95 -7.47 6.75
C LEU A 278 -5.96 -8.08 5.35
N LYS A 279 -7.05 -8.76 5.02
CA LYS A 279 -7.36 -9.27 3.68
C LYS A 279 -8.80 -8.91 3.35
N VAL A 280 -9.05 -8.55 2.10
CA VAL A 280 -10.38 -8.29 1.56
C VAL A 280 -10.54 -9.11 0.28
N ASP A 281 -11.73 -9.66 0.05
CA ASP A 281 -12.03 -10.31 -1.22
C ASP A 281 -12.09 -9.25 -2.34
N GLU A 282 -11.58 -9.57 -3.53
CA GLU A 282 -11.50 -8.58 -4.62
C GLU A 282 -12.88 -8.22 -5.19
N MET A 283 -13.86 -9.13 -5.16
CA MET A 283 -15.23 -8.80 -5.59
C MET A 283 -15.91 -7.89 -4.56
N ASP A 284 -15.75 -8.17 -3.27
CA ASP A 284 -16.20 -7.29 -2.20
C ASP A 284 -15.56 -5.90 -2.31
N TRP A 285 -14.26 -5.84 -2.60
CA TRP A 285 -13.54 -4.58 -2.81
C TRP A 285 -14.14 -3.75 -3.95
N ILE A 286 -14.50 -4.37 -5.09
CA ILE A 286 -15.13 -3.67 -6.21
C ILE A 286 -16.44 -2.99 -5.77
N ASP A 287 -17.26 -3.70 -5.00
CA ASP A 287 -18.52 -3.16 -4.49
C ASP A 287 -18.29 -2.02 -3.49
N TYR A 288 -17.32 -2.17 -2.59
CA TYR A 288 -16.96 -1.13 -1.61
C TYR A 288 -16.42 0.12 -2.29
N LEU A 289 -15.56 -0.04 -3.30
CA LEU A 289 -15.01 1.06 -4.07
C LEU A 289 -16.10 1.81 -4.84
N LYS A 290 -17.05 1.09 -5.44
CA LYS A 290 -18.20 1.68 -6.15
C LYS A 290 -19.08 2.49 -5.21
N GLU A 291 -19.39 1.96 -4.03
CA GLU A 291 -20.16 2.67 -3.01
C GLU A 291 -19.42 3.92 -2.50
N TYR A 292 -18.12 3.79 -2.23
CA TYR A 292 -17.26 4.90 -1.83
C TYR A 292 -17.25 6.01 -2.89
N ASN A 293 -16.98 5.67 -4.15
CA ASN A 293 -16.94 6.64 -5.25
C ASN A 293 -18.29 7.36 -5.43
N THR A 294 -19.40 6.63 -5.33
CA THR A 294 -20.73 7.22 -5.40
C THR A 294 -20.94 8.24 -4.27
N THR A 295 -20.48 7.90 -3.07
CA THR A 295 -20.59 8.80 -1.90
C THR A 295 -19.74 10.06 -2.08
N ILE A 296 -18.47 9.92 -2.46
CA ILE A 296 -17.57 11.06 -2.66
C ILE A 296 -18.08 11.99 -3.76
N SER A 297 -18.51 11.44 -4.90
CA SER A 297 -19.07 12.25 -5.99
C SER A 297 -20.29 13.05 -5.56
N ASN A 298 -21.20 12.44 -4.79
CA ASN A 298 -22.39 13.14 -4.30
C ASN A 298 -22.03 14.26 -3.30
N LEU A 299 -21.04 14.05 -2.45
CA LEU A 299 -20.58 15.07 -1.50
C LEU A 299 -19.93 16.25 -2.23
N HIS A 300 -19.09 15.99 -3.22
CA HIS A 300 -18.45 17.05 -4.01
C HIS A 300 -19.47 17.90 -4.77
N ILE A 301 -20.51 17.28 -5.36
CA ILE A 301 -21.58 18.03 -6.04
C ILE A 301 -22.31 18.97 -5.07
N ASN A 302 -22.55 18.54 -3.83
CA ASN A 302 -23.26 19.34 -2.84
C ASN A 302 -22.44 20.51 -2.28
N GLU A 303 -21.10 20.50 -2.39
CA GLU A 303 -20.25 21.64 -2.01
C GLU A 303 -20.20 22.74 -3.09
N LEU A 304 -20.58 22.40 -4.33
CA LEU A 304 -20.59 23.34 -5.46
C LEU A 304 -21.92 24.11 -5.64
N ILE A 305 -22.94 23.79 -4.82
CA ILE A 305 -24.30 24.37 -4.85
C ILE A 305 -24.49 25.31 -3.65
#